data_AF-A0AA41HC65-F1
#
_entry.id   AF-A0AA41HC65-F1
#
_cell.length_a   1.000
_cell.length_b   1.000
_cell.length_c   1.000
_cell.angle_alpha   90.00
_cell.angle_beta   90.00
_cell.angle_gamma   90.00
#
_symmetry.space_group_name_H-M   'P 1'
#
loop_
_entity.id
_entity.type
_entity.pdbx_description
1 polymer ?
#
loop_
_entity_poly.entity_id
_entity_poly.type
_entity_poly.pdbx_seq_one_letter_code
_entity_poly.pdbx_strand_id
1 'polypeptide(L)'
;PLSWAQQRLWFLDQLDHAAGAAYHMAAALRLKGQLDFAALQATLDRIVARHEVLRTTFVRSAGAAEQRIAAADCGFCLVTHDLRHLPGHEQAFAVSRIGADEASQAFDLAQGPLIRGQLLRLGEQ
;
A
#
# COMPACT_ATOMS: atom_id res chain seq x y z
N PRO A 1 -11.81 -18.62 7.33
CA PRO A 1 -12.61 -17.82 8.31
C PRO A 1 -11.72 -16.73 8.91
N LEU A 2 -12.26 -15.55 9.26
CA LEU A 2 -11.47 -14.47 9.87
C LEU A 2 -11.02 -14.86 11.29
N SER A 3 -9.80 -14.47 11.65
CA SER A 3 -9.40 -14.43 13.05
C SER A 3 -10.20 -13.37 13.81
N TRP A 4 -10.26 -13.47 15.15
CA TRP A 4 -10.93 -12.46 15.99
C TRP A 4 -10.42 -11.04 15.76
N ALA A 5 -9.10 -10.87 15.55
CA ALA A 5 -8.52 -9.58 15.23
C ALA A 5 -9.00 -9.04 13.88
N GLN A 6 -9.09 -9.91 12.86
CA GLN A 6 -9.62 -9.55 11.55
C GLN A 6 -11.11 -9.20 11.60
N GLN A 7 -11.92 -9.94 12.38
CA GLN A 7 -13.35 -9.62 12.55
C GLN A 7 -13.56 -8.25 13.19
N ARG A 8 -12.76 -7.91 14.21
CA ARG A 8 -12.81 -6.59 14.85
C ARG A 8 -12.44 -5.48 13.87
N LEU A 9 -11.36 -5.64 13.11
CA LEU A 9 -10.92 -4.64 12.14
C LEU A 9 -11.98 -4.44 11.04
N TRP A 10 -12.54 -5.53 10.52
CA TRP A 10 -13.64 -5.48 9.56
C TRP A 10 -14.88 -4.77 10.12
N PHE A 11 -15.26 -5.05 11.36
CA PHE A 11 -16.39 -4.37 11.98
C PHE A 11 -16.14 -2.86 12.16
N LEU A 12 -14.93 -2.47 12.56
CA LEU A 12 -14.55 -1.05 12.70
C LEU A 12 -14.61 -0.32 11.35
N ASP A 13 -14.06 -0.93 10.30
CA ASP A 13 -14.10 -0.41 8.94
C ASP A 13 -15.55 -0.17 8.47
N GLN A 14 -16.47 -1.08 8.75
CA GLN A 14 -17.89 -0.92 8.40
C GLN A 14 -18.63 0.17 9.20
N LEU A 15 -18.14 0.56 10.38
CA LEU A 15 -18.70 1.65 11.17
C LEU A 15 -18.18 3.01 10.72
N ASP A 16 -16.88 3.09 10.47
CA ASP A 16 -16.19 4.27 9.98
C ASP A 16 -14.94 3.83 9.20
N HIS A 17 -14.96 4.03 7.87
CA HIS A 17 -13.85 3.66 7.01
C HIS A 17 -12.56 4.41 7.38
N ALA A 18 -12.66 5.60 8.00
CA ALA A 18 -11.49 6.33 8.48
C ALA A 18 -10.89 5.71 9.76
N ALA A 19 -11.68 5.00 10.57
CA ALA A 19 -11.19 4.32 11.77
C ALA A 19 -10.22 3.16 11.44
N GLY A 20 -10.32 2.58 10.25
CA GLY A 20 -9.39 1.58 9.74
C GLY A 20 -7.96 2.12 9.54
N ALA A 21 -7.81 3.42 9.27
CA ALA A 21 -6.52 4.04 8.99
C ALA A 21 -5.54 3.98 10.18
N ALA A 22 -6.05 3.91 11.41
CA ALA A 22 -5.23 3.72 12.61
C ALA A 22 -4.46 2.40 12.64
N TYR A 23 -4.82 1.45 11.78
CA TYR A 23 -4.19 0.12 11.68
C TYR A 23 -3.24 -0.01 10.49
N HIS A 24 -3.01 1.07 9.73
CA HIS A 24 -2.01 1.06 8.67
C HIS A 24 -0.60 0.96 9.26
N MET A 25 0.25 0.17 8.60
CA MET A 25 1.68 0.15 8.86
C MET A 25 2.38 0.87 7.70
N ALA A 26 2.71 2.14 7.90
CA ALA A 26 3.46 2.92 6.94
C ALA A 26 4.96 2.84 7.24
N ALA A 27 5.78 2.70 6.20
CA ALA A 27 7.22 2.74 6.27
C ALA A 27 7.79 3.52 5.07
N ALA A 28 8.93 4.17 5.26
CA ALA A 28 9.64 4.88 4.21
C ALA A 28 11.10 4.42 4.15
N LEU A 29 11.63 4.29 2.93
CA LEU A 29 13.01 3.89 2.67
C LEU A 29 13.68 4.93 1.78
N ARG A 30 14.89 5.35 2.16
CA ARG A 30 15.73 6.20 1.31
C ARG A 30 16.71 5.34 0.53
N LEU A 31 16.45 5.17 -0.76
CA LEU A 31 17.38 4.55 -1.69
C LEU A 31 18.41 5.58 -2.15
N LYS A 32 19.65 5.15 -2.36
CA LYS A 32 20.75 5.99 -2.86
C LYS A 32 21.49 5.23 -3.97
N GLY A 33 21.71 5.90 -5.08
CA GLY A 33 22.34 5.29 -6.25
C GLY A 33 21.32 4.67 -7.19
N GLN A 34 21.82 4.26 -8.36
CA GLN A 34 20.99 3.90 -9.50
C GLN A 34 19.96 2.82 -9.16
N LEU A 35 18.71 3.13 -9.44
CA LEU A 35 17.59 2.22 -9.24
C LEU A 35 17.10 1.68 -10.59
N ASP A 36 17.16 0.37 -10.75
CA ASP A 36 16.45 -0.32 -11.83
C ASP A 36 14.96 -0.44 -11.46
N PHE A 37 14.14 0.40 -12.09
CA PHE A 37 12.70 0.43 -11.85
C PHE A 37 12.01 -0.88 -12.21
N ALA A 38 12.42 -1.51 -13.32
CA ALA A 38 11.80 -2.76 -13.77
C ALA A 38 12.13 -3.90 -12.79
N ALA A 39 13.37 -3.97 -12.32
CA ALA A 39 13.78 -4.95 -11.31
C ALA A 39 13.07 -4.72 -9.96
N LEU A 40 12.90 -3.46 -9.53
CA LEU A 40 12.14 -3.13 -8.32
C LEU A 40 10.68 -3.59 -8.44
N GLN A 41 9.99 -3.21 -9.52
CA GLN A 41 8.59 -3.60 -9.75
C GLN A 41 8.45 -5.12 -9.77
N ALA A 42 9.28 -5.82 -10.56
CA ALA A 42 9.26 -7.28 -10.63
C ALA A 42 9.53 -7.95 -9.28
N THR A 43 10.38 -7.35 -8.44
CA THR A 43 10.66 -7.85 -7.08
C THR A 43 9.45 -7.69 -6.17
N LEU A 44 8.81 -6.52 -6.20
CA LEU A 44 7.60 -6.24 -5.42
C LEU A 44 6.44 -7.15 -5.85
N ASP A 45 6.24 -7.34 -7.16
CA ASP A 45 5.25 -8.26 -7.72
C ASP A 45 5.49 -9.69 -7.24
N ARG A 46 6.75 -10.15 -7.23
CA ARG A 46 7.11 -11.49 -6.72
C ARG A 46 6.85 -11.64 -5.22
N ILE A 47 7.04 -10.57 -4.43
CA ILE A 47 6.71 -10.58 -3.00
C ILE A 47 5.20 -10.73 -2.82
N VAL A 48 4.38 -9.94 -3.54
CA VAL A 48 2.91 -10.06 -3.49
C VAL A 48 2.44 -11.45 -3.96
N ALA A 49 3.00 -11.96 -5.05
CA ALA A 49 2.70 -13.29 -5.57
C ALA A 49 2.99 -14.39 -4.53
N ARG A 50 4.14 -14.29 -3.84
CA ARG A 50 4.59 -15.26 -2.83
C ARG A 50 3.75 -15.24 -1.56
N HIS A 51 3.25 -14.08 -1.14
CA HIS A 51 2.63 -13.89 0.17
C HIS A 51 1.12 -13.67 0.05
N GLU A 52 0.34 -14.72 0.31
CA GLU A 52 -1.14 -14.67 0.19
C GLU A 52 -1.77 -13.54 0.99
N VAL A 53 -1.23 -13.26 2.18
CA VAL A 53 -1.71 -12.19 3.09
C VAL A 53 -1.72 -10.81 2.44
N LEU A 54 -0.80 -10.53 1.51
CA LEU A 54 -0.71 -9.24 0.81
C LEU A 54 -1.78 -9.08 -0.29
N ARG A 55 -2.38 -10.20 -0.70
CA ARG A 55 -3.43 -10.28 -1.72
C ARG A 55 -4.77 -10.78 -1.14
N THR A 56 -4.90 -10.77 0.19
CA THR A 56 -6.15 -11.11 0.88
C THR A 56 -7.01 -9.85 1.08
N THR A 57 -8.25 -9.89 0.60
CA THR A 57 -9.30 -8.91 0.89
C THR A 57 -10.41 -9.53 1.72
N PHE A 58 -11.31 -8.68 2.22
CA PHE A 58 -12.42 -9.06 3.08
C PHE A 58 -13.73 -8.67 2.42
N VAL A 59 -14.63 -9.64 2.28
CA VAL A 59 -15.93 -9.44 1.65
C VAL A 59 -17.03 -9.96 2.53
N ARG A 60 -18.22 -9.38 2.42
CA ARG A 60 -19.41 -9.89 3.09
C ARG A 60 -20.08 -10.94 2.22
N SER A 61 -20.25 -12.15 2.73
CA SER A 61 -20.95 -13.25 2.08
C SER A 61 -21.92 -13.88 3.08
N ALA A 62 -23.19 -14.07 2.69
CA ALA A 62 -24.24 -14.66 3.52
C ALA A 62 -24.35 -14.08 4.95
N GLY A 63 -24.06 -12.78 5.12
CA GLY A 63 -24.13 -12.09 6.41
C GLY A 63 -22.85 -12.15 7.26
N ALA A 64 -21.85 -12.95 6.88
CA ALA A 64 -20.57 -13.06 7.55
C ALA A 64 -19.43 -12.41 6.74
N ALA A 65 -18.36 -12.00 7.43
CA ALA A 65 -17.12 -11.59 6.78
C ALA A 65 -16.32 -12.82 6.35
N GLU A 66 -15.80 -12.80 5.13
CA GLU A 66 -14.98 -13.86 4.55
C GLU A 66 -13.71 -13.28 3.93
N GLN A 67 -12.62 -14.06 3.97
CA GLN A 67 -11.37 -13.71 3.30
C GLN A 67 -11.41 -14.21 1.86
N ARG A 68 -11.01 -13.35 0.93
CA ARG A 68 -10.82 -13.71 -0.47
C ARG A 68 -9.37 -13.44 -0.83
N ILE A 69 -8.71 -14.43 -1.42
CA ILE A 69 -7.32 -14.29 -1.84
C ILE A 69 -7.32 -14.07 -3.36
N ALA A 70 -6.79 -12.94 -3.82
CA ALA A 70 -6.67 -12.65 -5.25
C ALA A 70 -5.63 -13.55 -5.93
N ALA A 71 -5.61 -13.60 -7.26
CA ALA A 71 -4.62 -14.36 -8.01
C ALA A 71 -3.18 -13.85 -7.76
N ALA A 72 -2.19 -14.72 -7.93
CA ALA A 72 -0.79 -14.40 -7.63
C ALA A 72 -0.18 -13.33 -8.56
N ASP A 73 -0.82 -13.07 -9.70
CA ASP A 73 -0.43 -12.08 -10.71
C ASP A 73 -1.12 -10.71 -10.54
N CYS A 74 -1.77 -10.44 -9.40
CA CYS A 74 -2.42 -9.15 -9.14
C CYS A 74 -1.43 -7.96 -9.05
N GLY A 75 -0.13 -8.24 -8.87
CA GLY A 75 0.94 -7.24 -8.82
C GLY A 75 0.94 -6.36 -7.57
N PHE A 76 1.99 -5.55 -7.44
CA PHE A 76 2.13 -4.52 -6.44
C PHE A 76 1.77 -3.14 -7.03
N CYS A 77 0.94 -2.37 -6.33
CA CYS A 77 0.58 -1.01 -6.73
C CYS A 77 1.71 -0.02 -6.37
N LEU A 78 2.63 0.25 -7.30
CA LEU A 78 3.69 1.25 -7.14
C LEU A 78 3.42 2.45 -8.07
N VAL A 79 3.12 3.60 -7.48
CA VAL A 79 2.99 4.85 -8.21
C VAL A 79 4.31 5.60 -8.19
N THR A 80 4.70 6.19 -9.31
CA THR A 80 6.01 6.83 -9.47
C THR A 80 5.86 8.33 -9.66
N HIS A 81 6.68 9.11 -8.97
CA HIS A 81 6.72 10.56 -9.09
C HIS A 81 8.14 11.03 -9.36
N ASP A 82 8.34 11.83 -10.40
CA ASP A 82 9.60 12.50 -10.66
C ASP A 82 9.59 13.90 -10.06
N LEU A 83 10.36 14.11 -9.00
CA LEU A 83 10.47 15.37 -8.28
C LEU A 83 11.81 16.07 -8.54
N ARG A 84 12.61 15.58 -9.50
CA ARG A 84 13.93 16.17 -9.85
C ARG A 84 13.83 17.59 -10.38
N HIS A 85 12.67 17.94 -10.94
CA HIS A 85 12.40 19.27 -11.48
C HIS A 85 12.16 20.33 -10.38
N LEU A 86 11.92 19.92 -9.14
CA LEU A 86 11.62 20.83 -8.03
C LEU A 86 12.90 21.32 -7.35
N PRO A 87 12.97 22.60 -6.94
CA PRO A 87 14.01 23.11 -6.05
C PRO A 87 14.05 22.33 -4.71
N GLY A 88 15.23 22.24 -4.07
CA GLY A 88 15.42 21.34 -2.91
C GLY A 88 14.43 21.53 -1.75
N HIS A 89 14.00 22.76 -1.46
CA HIS A 89 13.01 23.02 -0.40
C HIS A 89 11.59 22.58 -0.81
N GLU A 90 11.19 22.83 -2.06
CA GLU A 90 9.92 22.36 -2.62
C GLU A 90 9.89 20.84 -2.76
N GLN A 91 11.02 20.24 -3.13
CA GLN A 91 11.18 18.79 -3.20
C GLN A 91 11.01 18.15 -1.82
N ALA A 92 11.65 18.70 -0.79
CA ALA A 92 11.50 18.21 0.59
C ALA A 92 10.05 18.34 1.10
N PHE A 93 9.39 19.46 0.79
CA PHE A 93 7.98 19.66 1.11
C PHE A 93 7.08 18.64 0.39
N ALA A 94 7.30 18.41 -0.91
CA ALA A 94 6.56 17.44 -1.70
C ALA A 94 6.73 16.00 -1.15
N VAL A 95 7.95 15.61 -0.78
CA VAL A 95 8.22 14.30 -0.16
C VAL A 95 7.43 14.13 1.13
N SER A 96 7.46 15.14 2.02
CA SER A 96 6.73 15.10 3.29
C SER A 96 5.22 14.98 3.08
N ARG A 97 4.67 15.80 2.17
CA ARG A 97 3.24 15.79 1.85
C ARG A 97 2.80 14.44 1.27
N ILE A 98 3.48 13.96 0.22
CA ILE A 98 3.12 12.69 -0.42
C ILE A 98 3.22 11.53 0.58
N GLY A 99 4.25 11.52 1.43
CA GLY A 99 4.39 10.49 2.46
C GLY A 99 3.27 10.51 3.51
N ALA A 100 2.84 11.70 3.94
CA ALA A 100 1.74 11.85 4.90
C ALA A 100 0.39 11.46 4.29
N ASP A 101 0.14 11.86 3.04
CA ASP A 101 -1.06 11.51 2.30
C ASP A 101 -1.14 9.98 2.10
N GLU A 102 -0.03 9.35 1.69
CA GLU A 102 0.06 7.91 1.48
C GLU A 102 -0.21 7.11 2.77
N ALA A 103 0.36 7.56 3.91
CA ALA A 103 0.20 6.89 5.20
C ALA A 103 -1.23 7.01 5.76
N SER A 104 -1.92 8.10 5.47
CA SER A 104 -3.26 8.39 5.99
C SER A 104 -4.41 7.92 5.10
N GLN A 105 -4.16 7.74 3.80
CA GLN A 105 -5.18 7.27 2.86
C GLN A 105 -5.67 5.87 3.23
N ALA A 106 -6.98 5.71 3.49
CA ALA A 106 -7.62 4.43 3.79
C ALA A 106 -7.38 3.38 2.69
N PHE A 107 -7.34 2.10 3.08
CA PHE A 107 -7.59 1.00 2.16
C PHE A 107 -9.08 0.67 2.15
N ASP A 108 -9.63 0.34 0.98
CA ASP A 108 -10.90 -0.37 0.90
C ASP A 108 -10.60 -1.86 1.16
N LEU A 109 -11.00 -2.38 2.32
CA LEU A 109 -10.70 -3.76 2.70
C LEU A 109 -11.33 -4.81 1.76
N ALA A 110 -12.33 -4.44 0.95
CA ALA A 110 -12.92 -5.31 -0.06
C ALA A 110 -12.17 -5.28 -1.40
N GLN A 111 -11.36 -4.25 -1.67
CA GLN A 111 -10.63 -4.04 -2.91
C GLN A 111 -9.11 -4.04 -2.67
N GLY A 112 -8.47 -5.10 -3.14
CA GLY A 112 -7.03 -5.31 -2.98
C GLY A 112 -6.23 -4.89 -4.20
N PRO A 113 -4.89 -5.00 -4.12
CA PRO A 113 -4.12 -5.48 -2.96
C PRO A 113 -4.10 -4.48 -1.79
N LEU A 114 -4.09 -4.98 -0.55
CA LEU A 114 -4.03 -4.15 0.68
C LEU A 114 -2.58 -3.77 1.03
N ILE A 115 -1.80 -3.48 -0.01
CA ILE A 115 -0.42 -3.00 0.04
C ILE A 115 -0.17 -2.14 -1.21
N ARG A 116 0.48 -1.01 -1.01
CA ARG A 116 0.83 -0.07 -2.09
C ARG A 116 2.04 0.76 -1.70
N GLY A 117 2.59 1.53 -2.63
CA GLY A 117 3.70 2.42 -2.35
C GLY A 117 3.88 3.53 -3.37
N GLN A 118 4.67 4.52 -2.97
CA GLN A 118 5.07 5.67 -3.77
C GLN A 118 6.58 5.63 -3.98
N LEU A 119 7.03 5.67 -5.24
CA LEU A 119 8.44 5.85 -5.57
C LEU A 119 8.70 7.29 -6.00
N LEU A 120 9.40 8.03 -5.15
CA LEU A 120 9.74 9.44 -5.37
C LEU A 120 11.17 9.56 -5.87
N ARG A 121 11.34 9.93 -7.15
CA ARG A 121 12.67 10.17 -7.73
C ARG A 121 13.11 11.59 -7.41
N LEU A 122 14.21 11.69 -6.67
CA LEU A 122 14.72 12.97 -6.16
C LEU A 122 16.00 13.45 -6.86
N GLY A 123 16.70 12.53 -7.53
CA GLY A 123 17.94 12.81 -8.25
C GLY A 123 18.16 11.82 -9.39
N GLU A 124 19.22 12.05 -10.17
CA GLU A 124 19.58 11.20 -11.30
C GLU A 124 20.18 9.85 -10.87
N GLN A 125 20.74 9.78 -9.66
CA GLN A 125 21.35 8.59 -9.07
C GLN A 125 20.51 8.01 -7.93
#